data_AF-A0A940HJF2-F1
#
_entry.id   AF-A0A940HJF2-F1
#
_cell.length_a   1.000
_cell.length_b   1.000
_cell.length_c   1.000
_cell.angle_alpha   90.00
_cell.angle_beta   90.00
_cell.angle_gamma   90.00
#
_symmetry.space_group_name_H-M   'P 1'
#
loop_
_entity.id
_entity.type
_entity.pdbx_description
1 polymer ?
#
loop_
_entity_poly.entity_id
_entity_poly.type
_entity_poly.pdbx_seq_one_letter_code
_entity_poly.pdbx_strand_id
1 'polypeptide(L)'
;MKKKEFRISFDLPIRGSDIVVPMTAIAELHHSEPYYLLRTIEIISKKNGSTKGDVFLRELRIKQLKGEKENIWVHCDTGRESELSRSAGLAIEASGNDE
;
A
#
# COMPACT_ATOMS: atom_id res chain seq x y z
N MET A 1 2.76 -23.48 -2.37
CA MET A 1 3.73 -22.39 -2.60
C MET A 1 3.73 -21.48 -1.38
N LYS A 2 4.89 -21.13 -0.80
CA LYS A 2 4.94 -20.13 0.26
C LYS A 2 4.48 -18.79 -0.32
N LYS A 3 3.52 -18.15 0.31
CA LYS A 3 3.06 -16.80 -0.05
C LYS A 3 4.26 -15.84 0.11
N LYS A 4 4.67 -15.12 -0.95
CA LYS A 4 5.76 -14.13 -0.87
C LYS A 4 5.15 -12.89 -0.21
N GLU A 5 5.41 -12.72 1.07
CA GLU A 5 5.04 -11.55 1.85
C GLU A 5 6.25 -10.63 2.02
N PHE A 6 6.04 -9.32 1.93
CA PHE A 6 7.08 -8.32 2.18
C PHE A 6 6.48 -7.09 2.84
N ARG A 7 7.31 -6.34 3.57
CA ARG A 7 6.89 -5.09 4.21
C ARG A 7 7.11 -3.93 3.26
N ILE A 8 6.11 -3.07 3.14
CA ILE A 8 6.22 -1.78 2.45
C ILE A 8 6.09 -0.64 3.46
N SER A 9 6.78 0.45 3.18
CA SER A 9 6.65 1.73 3.86
C SER A 9 6.27 2.78 2.83
N PHE A 10 5.29 3.62 3.14
CA PHE A 10 4.81 4.63 2.21
C PHE A 10 4.25 5.84 2.94
N ASP A 11 4.22 6.96 2.23
CA ASP A 11 3.68 8.22 2.70
C ASP A 11 2.29 8.43 2.11
N LEU A 12 1.29 8.61 2.99
CA LEU A 12 -0.09 8.89 2.60
C LEU A 12 -0.36 10.41 2.69
N PRO A 13 -0.44 11.13 1.57
CA PRO A 13 -0.81 12.54 1.59
C PRO A 13 -2.31 12.71 1.92
N ILE A 14 -2.62 13.67 2.78
CA ILE A 14 -4.01 14.02 3.09
C ILE A 14 -4.47 15.11 2.12
N ARG A 15 -5.42 14.76 1.25
CA ARG A 15 -5.93 15.64 0.21
C ARG A 15 -6.39 16.98 0.77
N GLY A 16 -5.89 18.07 0.18
CA GLY A 16 -6.22 19.43 0.58
C GLY A 16 -5.41 19.95 1.78
N SER A 17 -4.33 19.27 2.15
CA SER A 17 -3.40 19.72 3.18
C SER A 17 -1.97 19.33 2.85
N ASP A 18 -1.01 19.96 3.52
CA ASP A 18 0.41 19.58 3.46
C ASP A 18 0.77 18.43 4.43
N ILE A 19 -0.25 17.80 5.03
CA ILE A 19 -0.06 16.71 5.98
C ILE A 19 0.23 15.41 5.22
N VAL A 20 1.33 14.77 5.60
CA VAL A 20 1.74 13.45 5.12
C VAL A 20 1.78 12.48 6.29
N VAL A 21 1.08 11.37 6.16
CA VAL A 21 0.99 10.33 7.19
C VAL A 21 1.88 9.16 6.79
N PRO A 22 3.00 8.92 7.48
CA PRO A 22 3.86 7.77 7.18
C PRO A 22 3.18 6.48 7.63
N MET A 23 3.21 5.48 6.77
CA MET A 23 2.50 4.21 6.95
C MET A 23 3.42 3.01 6.69
N THR A 24 3.09 1.87 7.31
CA THR A 24 3.62 0.56 6.88
C THR A 24 2.50 -0.43 6.62
N ALA A 25 2.76 -1.42 5.77
CA ALA A 25 1.87 -2.55 5.57
C ALA A 25 2.67 -3.82 5.23
N ILE A 26 2.05 -4.98 5.41
CA ILE A 26 2.54 -6.25 4.87
C ILE A 26 1.79 -6.52 3.57
N ALA A 27 2.50 -6.60 2.46
CA ALA A 27 1.95 -6.92 1.15
C ALA A 27 2.10 -8.42 0.85
N GLU A 28 1.01 -9.07 0.44
CA GLU A 28 0.98 -10.44 -0.06
C GLU A 28 0.48 -10.45 -1.51
N LEU A 29 1.26 -11.03 -2.44
CA LEU A 29 0.84 -11.22 -3.83
C LEU A 29 -0.04 -12.47 -4.00
N HIS A 30 -1.20 -12.31 -4.63
CA HIS A 30 -2.10 -13.39 -5.03
C HIS A 30 -2.10 -13.58 -6.55
N HIS A 31 -1.96 -14.82 -7.03
CA HIS A 31 -1.68 -15.10 -8.46
C HIS A 31 -2.87 -15.51 -9.33
N SER A 32 -4.02 -15.90 -8.76
CA SER A 32 -5.18 -16.36 -9.55
C SER A 32 -5.82 -15.22 -10.35
N GLU A 33 -5.78 -14.01 -9.79
CA GLU A 33 -5.96 -12.72 -10.44
C GLU A 33 -4.93 -11.80 -9.76
N PRO A 34 -3.94 -11.23 -10.45
CA PRO A 34 -2.84 -10.54 -9.78
C PRO A 34 -3.35 -9.34 -8.98
N TYR A 35 -3.39 -9.51 -7.65
CA TYR A 35 -3.71 -8.46 -6.70
C TYR A 35 -2.80 -8.60 -5.47
N TYR A 36 -2.61 -7.49 -4.77
CA TYR A 36 -1.91 -7.44 -3.50
C TYR A 36 -2.92 -7.31 -2.36
N LEU A 37 -2.80 -8.20 -1.38
CA LEU A 37 -3.46 -8.06 -0.09
C LEU A 37 -2.51 -7.34 0.85
N LEU A 38 -2.84 -6.11 1.20
CA LEU A 38 -2.16 -5.35 2.24
C LEU A 38 -2.79 -5.68 3.58
N ARG A 39 -1.99 -6.08 4.56
CA ARG A 39 -2.41 -6.34 5.93
C ARG A 39 -1.65 -5.46 6.91
N THR A 40 -2.23 -5.34 8.11
CA THR A 40 -1.64 -4.61 9.24
C THR A 40 -1.16 -3.23 8.80
N ILE A 41 -2.07 -2.45 8.21
CA ILE A 41 -1.76 -1.10 7.74
C ILE A 41 -1.70 -0.20 8.98
N GLU A 42 -0.50 0.27 9.30
CA GLU A 42 -0.19 0.98 10.54
C GLU A 42 0.27 2.42 10.25
N ILE A 43 -0.19 3.39 11.04
CA ILE A 43 0.33 4.76 11.02
C ILE A 43 1.57 4.82 11.90
N ILE A 44 2.73 5.19 11.34
CA ILE A 44 3.96 5.31 12.10
C ILE A 44 3.98 6.64 12.85
N SER A 45 3.89 6.62 14.17
CA SER A 45 4.12 7.81 14.98
C SER A 45 5.60 7.94 15.31
N LYS A 46 6.26 9.02 14.87
CA LYS A 46 7.65 9.32 15.26
C LYS A 46 7.80 9.73 16.73
N LYS A 47 6.71 9.79 17.51
CA LYS A 47 6.67 10.58 18.73
C LYS A 47 7.47 9.99 19.91
N ASN A 48 7.86 8.72 19.94
CA ASN A 48 8.49 8.11 21.12
C ASN A 48 9.56 7.02 20.85
N GLY A 49 10.20 6.99 19.67
CA GLY A 49 11.25 6.00 19.36
C GLY A 49 10.76 4.54 19.26
N SER A 50 9.46 4.27 19.43
CA SER A 50 8.85 2.99 19.11
C SER A 50 8.24 3.04 17.70
N THR A 51 8.69 2.15 16.82
CA THR A 51 8.19 2.00 15.44
C THR A 51 6.82 1.31 15.36
N LYS A 52 6.15 1.08 16.50
CA LYS A 52 4.80 0.50 16.53
C LYS A 52 3.79 1.58 16.18
N GLY A 53 3.07 1.37 15.09
CA GLY A 53 2.00 2.25 14.67
C GLY A 53 0.64 1.80 15.19
N ASP A 54 -0.30 2.74 15.21
CA ASP A 54 -1.71 2.40 15.43
C ASP A 54 -2.26 1.76 14.15
N VAL A 55 -2.95 0.62 14.29
CA VAL A 55 -3.57 -0.07 13.17
C VAL A 55 -4.69 0.81 12.62
N PHE A 56 -4.47 1.34 11.41
CA PHE A 56 -5.42 2.17 10.70
C PHE A 56 -6.44 1.32 9.94
N LEU A 57 -5.95 0.31 9.23
CA LEU A 57 -6.79 -0.58 8.42
C LEU A 57 -6.27 -2.01 8.50
N ARG A 58 -7.19 -2.95 8.70
CA ARG A 58 -6.83 -4.37 8.87
C ARG A 58 -6.35 -4.99 7.57
N GLU A 59 -7.12 -4.76 6.50
CA GLU A 59 -6.87 -5.34 5.20
C GLU A 59 -7.30 -4.38 4.08
N LEU A 60 -6.52 -4.36 2.99
CA LEU A 60 -6.86 -3.67 1.75
C LEU A 60 -6.44 -4.55 0.57
N ARG A 61 -7.32 -4.69 -0.42
CA ARG A 61 -7.00 -5.40 -1.65
C ARG A 61 -6.84 -4.39 -2.78
N ILE A 62 -5.65 -4.34 -3.36
CA ILE A 62 -5.37 -3.46 -4.49
C ILE A 62 -4.84 -4.25 -5.68
N LYS A 63 -5.11 -3.76 -6.88
CA LYS A 63 -4.55 -4.30 -8.12
C LYS A 63 -4.08 -3.18 -9.02
N GLN A 64 -3.10 -3.49 -9.86
CA GLN A 64 -2.63 -2.58 -10.88
C GLN A 64 -3.51 -2.73 -12.11
N LEU A 65 -4.01 -1.63 -12.64
CA LEU A 65 -4.62 -1.56 -13.97
C LEU A 65 -3.66 -0.86 -14.92
N LYS A 66 -3.47 -1.44 -16.10
CA LYS A 66 -2.75 -0.76 -17.18
C LYS A 66 -3.62 0.37 -17.71
N GLY A 67 -3.24 1.62 -17.44
CA GLY A 67 -3.84 2.78 -18.09
C GLY A 67 -3.16 3.07 -19.43
N GLU A 68 -3.77 3.97 -20.20
CA GLU A 68 -3.24 4.36 -21.52
C GLU A 68 -1.92 5.14 -21.44
N LYS A 69 -1.69 5.86 -20.33
CA LYS A 69 -0.51 6.69 -20.11
C LYS A 69 0.37 6.17 -18.98
N GLU A 70 -0.24 5.66 -17.93
CA GLU A 70 0.43 5.14 -16.74
C GLU A 70 -0.36 3.99 -16.13
N ASN A 71 0.33 3.14 -15.38
CA ASN A 71 -0.33 2.14 -14.56
C ASN A 71 -0.97 2.83 -13.34
N ILE A 72 -2.19 2.44 -13.00
CA ILE A 72 -2.91 2.97 -11.85
C ILE A 72 -3.19 1.87 -10.83
N TRP A 73 -3.19 2.23 -9.56
CA TRP A 73 -3.44 1.29 -8.46
C TRP A 73 -4.81 1.54 -7.86
N VAL A 74 -5.68 0.53 -7.99
CA VAL A 74 -7.09 0.63 -7.62
C VAL A 74 -7.45 -0.38 -6.55
N HIS A 75 -8.49 -0.07 -5.78
CA HIS A 75 -9.11 -1.05 -4.89
C HIS A 75 -9.80 -2.14 -5.70
N CYS A 76 -9.70 -3.39 -5.26
CA CYS A 76 -10.29 -4.52 -5.97
C CYS A 76 -11.83 -4.52 -5.94
N ASP A 77 -12.43 -3.98 -4.88
CA ASP A 77 -13.87 -3.97 -4.65
C ASP A 77 -14.61 -2.90 -5.47
N THR A 78 -14.01 -1.73 -5.66
CA THR A 78 -14.62 -0.58 -6.35
C THR A 78 -14.03 -0.32 -7.73
N GLY A 79 -12.83 -0.84 -8.02
CA GLY A 79 -12.08 -0.50 -9.23
C GLY A 79 -11.65 0.96 -9.30
N ARG A 80 -11.72 1.70 -8.19
CA ARG A 80 -11.38 3.13 -8.12
C ARG A 80 -10.01 3.33 -7.47
N GLU A 81 -9.30 4.35 -7.94
CA GLU A 81 -8.10 4.85 -7.28
C GLU A 81 -8.47 5.68 -6.04
N SER A 82 -7.62 5.61 -5.02
CA SER A 82 -7.55 6.54 -3.91
C SER A 82 -6.10 6.87 -3.60
N GLU A 83 -5.87 7.89 -2.78
CA GLU A 83 -4.53 8.20 -2.23
C GLU A 83 -3.88 6.96 -1.58
N LEU A 84 -4.66 6.18 -0.83
CA LEU A 84 -4.16 4.98 -0.15
C LEU A 84 -3.74 3.88 -1.12
N SER A 85 -4.59 3.56 -2.11
CA SER A 85 -4.27 2.54 -3.11
C SER A 85 -3.09 2.96 -3.99
N ARG A 86 -3.02 4.25 -4.34
CA ARG A 86 -1.92 4.82 -5.12
C ARG A 86 -0.59 4.78 -4.36
N SER A 87 -0.52 5.36 -3.16
CA SER A 87 0.72 5.38 -2.37
C SER A 87 1.23 3.97 -2.05
N ALA A 88 0.34 3.06 -1.68
CA ALA A 88 0.74 1.69 -1.38
C ALA A 88 1.20 0.93 -2.62
N GLY A 89 0.53 1.12 -3.75
CA GLY A 89 0.91 0.54 -5.04
C GLY A 89 2.28 0.97 -5.52
N LEU A 90 2.58 2.28 -5.46
CA LEU A 90 3.90 2.81 -5.79
C LEU A 90 5.00 2.24 -4.88
N ALA A 91 4.72 2.05 -3.59
CA ALA A 91 5.68 1.43 -2.68
C ALA A 91 5.91 -0.06 -2.98
N ILE A 92 4.89 -0.78 -3.45
CA ILE A 92 5.04 -2.15 -3.95
C ILE A 92 5.96 -2.19 -5.17
N GLU A 93 5.76 -1.29 -6.14
CA GLU A 93 6.61 -1.21 -7.35
C GLU A 93 8.06 -0.93 -6.98
N ALA A 94 8.31 0.02 -6.08
CA ALA A 94 9.65 0.34 -5.60
C ALA A 94 10.30 -0.86 -4.90
N SER A 95 9.54 -1.62 -4.11
CA SER A 95 10.04 -2.81 -3.41
C SER A 95 10.33 -4.00 -4.33
N GLY A 96 9.77 -4.00 -5.54
CA GLY A 96 10.00 -5.04 -6.56
C GLY A 96 11.18 -4.76 -7.49
N ASN A 97 11.75 -3.54 -7.46
CA ASN A 97 12.87 -3.12 -8.29
C ASN A 97 14.25 -3.30 -7.63
N ASP A 98 14.29 -3.88 -6.42
CA ASP A 98 15.54 -4.20 -5.68
C ASP A 98 16.08 -5.63 -5.98
N GLU A 99 15.59 -6.29 -7.03
CA GLU A 99 16.14 -7.55 -7.59
C GLU A 99 16.88 -7.30 -8.91
#